data_AF-N8X078-F1
#
_entry.id   AF-N8X078-F1
#
_cell.length_a   1.000
_cell.length_b   1.000
_cell.length_c   1.000
_cell.angle_alpha   90.00
_cell.angle_beta   90.00
_cell.angle_gamma   90.00
#
_symmetry.space_group_name_H-M   'P 1'
#
loop_
_entity.id
_entity.type
_entity.pdbx_description
1 polymer ?
#
loop_
_entity_poly.entity_id
_entity_poly.type
_entity_poly.pdbx_seq_one_letter_code
_entity_poly.pdbx_strand_id
1 'polypeptide(L)'
;MSKVAIAVTIGQAVVSIVNAIHHGREFYQQTVDFMDSMQIDSGLTGPAKKAAVMDKMREILLGKNEDWERWALALSGFIDRIKATYNDFKGLFPKLA
;
A
#
# COMPACT_ATOMS: atom_id res chain seq x y z
N MET A 1 0.98 28.45 34.35
CA MET A 1 0.28 27.95 33.15
C MET A 1 0.27 26.42 33.21
N SER A 2 -0.83 25.81 33.67
CA SER A 2 -0.92 24.35 33.72
C SER A 2 -1.09 23.80 32.30
N LYS A 3 -0.30 22.77 31.96
CA LYS A 3 -0.51 21.99 30.74
C LYS A 3 -1.79 21.19 30.93
N VAL A 4 -2.86 21.57 30.25
CA VAL A 4 -4.07 20.76 30.16
C VAL A 4 -3.72 19.56 29.27
N ALA A 5 -3.47 18.41 29.89
CA ALA A 5 -3.41 17.15 29.17
C ALA A 5 -4.86 16.77 28.80
N ILE A 6 -5.23 16.95 27.54
CA ILE A 6 -6.51 16.46 27.02
C ILE A 6 -6.42 14.93 27.03
N ALA A 7 -7.05 14.30 28.02
CA ALA A 7 -7.13 12.84 28.08
C ALA A 7 -7.99 12.35 26.90
N VAL A 8 -7.35 11.68 25.94
CA VAL A 8 -8.06 10.98 24.85
C VAL A 8 -8.87 9.86 25.49
N THR A 9 -10.18 9.85 25.29
CA THR A 9 -11.04 8.76 25.77
C THR A 9 -10.72 7.47 25.00
N ILE A 10 -10.99 6.32 25.63
CA ILE A 10 -10.82 5.01 24.96
C ILE A 10 -11.59 4.96 23.63
N GLY A 11 -12.80 5.53 23.58
CA GLY A 11 -13.59 5.61 22.34
C GLY A 11 -12.91 6.41 21.23
N GLN A 12 -12.34 7.57 21.55
CA GLN A 12 -11.57 8.37 20.58
C GLN A 12 -10.33 7.64 20.09
N ALA A 13 -9.62 6.93 20.99
CA ALA A 13 -8.46 6.13 20.61
C ALA A 13 -8.85 5.00 19.64
N VAL A 14 -9.95 4.29 19.90
CA VAL A 14 -10.46 3.23 19.01
C VAL A 14 -10.83 3.79 17.63
N VAL A 15 -11.52 4.94 17.56
CA VAL A 15 -11.85 5.58 16.29
C VAL A 15 -10.59 5.95 15.51
N SER A 16 -9.58 6.53 16.17
CA SER A 16 -8.30 6.84 15.52
C SER A 16 -7.57 5.60 15.01
N ILE A 17 -7.61 4.49 15.75
CA ILE A 17 -7.02 3.22 15.33
C ILE A 17 -7.74 2.67 14.09
N VAL A 18 -9.08 2.63 14.11
CA VAL A 18 -9.88 2.15 12.98
C VAL A 18 -9.65 3.02 11.74
N ASN A 19 -9.58 4.34 11.91
CA ASN A 19 -9.29 5.26 10.81
C ASN A 19 -7.88 5.05 10.26
N ALA A 20 -6.87 4.83 11.12
CA ALA A 20 -5.50 4.54 10.65
C ALA A 20 -5.44 3.22 9.86
N ILE A 21 -6.17 2.19 10.29
CA ILE A 21 -6.29 0.92 9.57
C ILE A 21 -6.95 1.13 8.20
N HIS A 22 -8.07 1.85 8.14
CA HIS A 22 -8.75 2.15 6.88
C HIS A 22 -7.88 2.99 5.93
N HIS A 23 -7.18 3.97 6.48
CA HIS A 23 -6.30 4.84 5.71
C HIS A 23 -5.16 4.05 5.06
N GLY A 24 -4.48 3.18 5.81
CA GLY A 24 -3.45 2.31 5.22
C GLY A 24 -4.01 1.30 4.21
N ARG A 25 -5.20 0.76 4.47
CA ARG A 25 -5.89 -0.15 3.53
C ARG A 25 -6.12 0.50 2.17
N GLU A 26 -6.49 1.78 2.13
CA GLU A 26 -6.69 2.51 0.87
C GLU A 26 -5.44 2.45 -0.01
N PHE A 27 -4.26 2.70 0.56
CA PHE A 27 -3.00 2.73 -0.20
C PHE A 27 -2.56 1.35 -0.66
N TYR A 28 -2.74 0.33 0.18
CA TYR A 28 -2.47 -1.04 -0.24
C TYR A 28 -3.39 -1.48 -1.37
N GLN A 29 -4.67 -1.12 -1.33
CA GLN A 29 -5.60 -1.42 -2.42
C GLN A 29 -5.18 -0.73 -3.71
N GLN A 30 -4.93 0.58 -3.67
CA GLN A 30 -4.47 1.34 -4.84
C GLN A 30 -3.16 0.76 -5.41
N THR A 31 -2.25 0.31 -4.54
CA THR A 31 -1.02 -0.36 -4.96
C THR A 31 -1.31 -1.61 -5.79
N VAL A 32 -2.24 -2.47 -5.34
CA VAL A 32 -2.64 -3.68 -6.10
C VAL A 32 -3.31 -3.31 -7.41
N ASP A 33 -4.22 -2.32 -7.41
CA ASP A 33 -4.91 -1.87 -8.63
C ASP A 33 -3.90 -1.40 -9.70
N PHE A 34 -2.84 -0.69 -9.28
CA PHE A 34 -1.76 -0.30 -10.19
C PHE A 34 -0.90 -1.50 -10.61
N MET A 35 -0.59 -2.43 -9.71
CA MET A 35 0.12 -3.67 -10.06
C MET A 35 -0.61 -4.43 -11.18
N ASP A 36 -1.94 -4.51 -11.10
CA ASP A 36 -2.78 -5.15 -12.12
C ASP A 36 -2.78 -4.37 -13.43
N SER A 37 -2.89 -3.04 -13.37
CA SER A 37 -2.77 -2.20 -14.58
C SER A 37 -1.44 -2.39 -15.31
N MET A 38 -0.36 -2.67 -14.58
CA MET A 38 0.97 -2.94 -15.15
C MET A 38 1.12 -4.40 -15.63
N GLN A 39 0.28 -5.34 -15.18
CA GLN A 39 0.26 -6.71 -15.72
C GLN A 39 -0.26 -6.74 -17.16
N ILE A 40 -1.24 -5.89 -17.48
CA ILE A 40 -1.72 -5.70 -18.86
C ILE A 40 -0.56 -5.20 -19.70
N ASP A 41 -0.30 -5.90 -20.80
CA ASP A 41 0.85 -5.88 -21.72
C ASP A 41 1.67 -4.57 -21.79
N SER A 42 2.36 -4.24 -20.70
CA SER A 42 3.07 -2.97 -20.55
C SER A 42 4.42 -2.94 -21.25
N GLY A 43 4.90 -4.08 -21.77
CA GLY A 43 6.26 -4.24 -22.30
C GLY A 43 7.37 -4.08 -21.24
N LEU A 44 7.00 -3.86 -19.97
CA LEU A 44 7.94 -3.63 -18.87
C LEU A 44 8.40 -4.93 -18.23
N THR A 45 9.67 -4.97 -17.79
CA THR A 45 10.19 -6.02 -16.93
C THR A 45 9.56 -5.95 -15.54
N GLY A 46 9.60 -7.05 -14.77
CA GLY A 46 9.09 -7.08 -13.40
C GLY A 46 9.61 -5.92 -12.50
N PRO A 47 10.93 -5.66 -12.46
CA PRO A 47 11.49 -4.53 -11.73
C PRO A 47 10.99 -3.17 -12.23
N ALA A 48 10.85 -2.98 -13.54
CA ALA A 48 10.33 -1.74 -14.12
C ALA A 48 8.85 -1.52 -13.79
N LYS A 49 8.04 -2.59 -13.77
CA LYS A 49 6.63 -2.52 -13.29
C LYS A 49 6.58 -2.09 -11.83
N LYS A 50 7.43 -2.65 -10.97
CA LYS A 50 7.52 -2.26 -9.56
C LYS A 50 7.90 -0.79 -9.41
N ALA A 51 8.88 -0.31 -10.16
CA ALA A 51 9.28 1.10 -10.16
C ALA A 51 8.11 2.03 -10.55
N ALA A 52 7.38 1.69 -11.62
CA ALA A 52 6.21 2.46 -12.06
C ALA A 52 5.09 2.51 -11.00
N VAL A 53 4.83 1.39 -10.30
CA VAL A 53 3.87 1.36 -9.18
C VAL A 53 4.33 2.25 -8.03
N MET A 54 5.62 2.18 -7.67
CA MET A 54 6.20 3.00 -6.60
C MET A 54 6.15 4.49 -6.93
N ASP A 55 6.48 4.88 -8.16
CA ASP A 55 6.40 6.27 -8.61
C ASP A 55 4.96 6.77 -8.56
N LYS A 56 3.99 5.93 -8.97
CA LYS A 56 2.59 6.32 -8.92
C LYS A 56 2.07 6.48 -7.49
N MET A 57 2.44 5.58 -6.60
CA MET A 57 2.07 5.68 -5.19
C MET A 57 2.75 6.87 -4.51
N ARG A 58 3.97 7.24 -4.92
CA ARG A 58 4.64 8.45 -4.45
C ARG A 58 3.83 9.70 -4.80
N GLU A 59 3.35 9.84 -6.03
CA GLU A 59 2.48 10.96 -6.43
C GLU A 59 1.22 11.03 -5.55
N ILE A 60 0.56 9.90 -5.33
CA ILE A 60 -0.69 9.82 -4.56
C ILE A 60 -0.46 10.21 -3.10
N LEU A 61 0.57 9.64 -2.47
CA LEU A 61 0.89 9.87 -1.06
C LEU A 61 1.30 11.32 -0.83
N LEU A 62 2.17 11.88 -1.69
CA LEU A 62 2.53 13.30 -1.62
C LEU A 62 1.30 14.20 -1.83
N GLY A 63 0.40 13.84 -2.76
CA GLY A 63 -0.86 14.56 -2.97
C GLY A 63 -1.83 14.52 -1.78
N LYS A 64 -1.69 13.52 -0.89
CA LYS A 64 -2.45 13.39 0.36
C LYS A 64 -1.71 13.94 1.60
N ASN A 65 -0.54 14.56 1.40
CA ASN A 65 0.35 15.02 2.47
C ASN A 65 0.84 13.90 3.41
N GLU A 66 0.98 12.68 2.89
CA GLU A 66 1.54 11.55 3.61
C GLU A 66 3.08 11.57 3.61
N ASP A 67 3.67 10.92 4.62
CA ASP A 67 5.13 10.72 4.71
C ASP A 67 5.58 9.62 3.74
N TRP A 68 6.11 10.04 2.59
CA TRP A 68 6.61 9.12 1.57
C TRP A 68 7.69 8.18 2.11
N GLU A 69 8.64 8.65 2.91
CA GLU A 69 9.75 7.82 3.39
C GLU A 69 9.24 6.68 4.29
N ARG A 70 8.23 6.98 5.12
CA ARG A 70 7.53 5.96 5.92
C ARG A 70 6.81 4.93 5.05
N TRP A 71 6.12 5.38 4.00
CA TRP A 71 5.31 4.51 3.16
C TRP A 71 6.12 3.73 2.12
N ALA A 72 7.23 4.27 1.63
CA ALA A 72 8.03 3.69 0.56
C ALA A 72 8.50 2.27 0.92
N LEU A 73 9.03 2.08 2.12
CA LEU A 73 9.48 0.77 2.59
C LEU A 73 8.30 -0.21 2.71
N ALA A 74 7.17 0.25 3.25
CA ALA A 74 5.99 -0.56 3.48
C ALA A 74 5.34 -1.04 2.16
N LEU A 75 5.20 -0.14 1.18
CA LEU A 75 4.63 -0.45 -0.13
C LEU A 75 5.56 -1.32 -0.97
N SER A 76 6.87 -1.05 -0.97
CA SER A 76 7.85 -1.87 -1.68
C SER A 76 7.84 -3.32 -1.20
N GLY A 77 7.85 -3.54 0.12
CA GLY A 77 7.78 -4.88 0.69
C GLY A 77 6.43 -5.57 0.48
N PHE A 78 5.34 -4.80 0.43
CA PHE A 78 4.02 -5.33 0.09
C PHE A 78 3.95 -5.82 -1.35
N ILE A 79 4.45 -5.04 -2.32
CA ILE A 79 4.50 -5.42 -3.74
C ILE A 79 5.24 -6.74 -3.93
N ASP A 80 6.41 -6.88 -3.30
CA ASP A 80 7.23 -8.10 -3.42
C ASP A 80 6.49 -9.34 -2.87
N ARG A 81 5.86 -9.21 -1.70
CA ARG A 81 5.12 -10.31 -1.06
C ARG A 81 3.92 -10.73 -1.90
N ILE A 82 3.10 -9.78 -2.34
CA ILE A 82 1.92 -10.08 -3.16
C ILE A 82 2.33 -10.69 -4.50
N LYS A 83 3.41 -10.20 -5.13
CA LYS A 83 3.88 -10.78 -6.39
C LYS A 83 4.41 -12.20 -6.20
N ALA A 84 5.11 -12.48 -5.11
CA ALA A 84 5.56 -13.83 -4.76
C ALA A 84 4.35 -14.75 -4.56
N THR A 85 3.39 -14.36 -3.72
CA THR A 85 2.16 -15.14 -3.49
C THR A 85 1.36 -15.38 -4.78
N TYR A 86 1.26 -14.37 -5.65
CA TYR A 86 0.63 -14.52 -6.96
C TYR A 86 1.36 -15.58 -7.80
N ASN A 87 2.68 -15.51 -7.92
CA ASN A 87 3.45 -16.49 -8.69
C ASN A 87 3.35 -17.90 -8.11
N ASP A 88 3.39 -18.04 -6.78
CA ASP A 88 3.19 -19.32 -6.09
C ASP A 88 1.80 -19.90 -6.40
N PHE A 89 0.76 -19.07 -6.33
CA PHE A 89 -0.61 -19.45 -6.69
C PHE A 89 -0.70 -19.94 -8.13
N LYS A 90 -0.09 -19.23 -9.08
CA LYS A 90 -0.05 -19.67 -10.49
C LYS A 90 0.65 -21.01 -10.67
N GLY A 91 1.73 -21.23 -9.92
CA GLY A 91 2.47 -22.50 -9.93
C GLY A 91 1.63 -23.66 -9.40
N LEU A 92 0.88 -23.43 -8.32
CA LEU A 92 0.01 -24.43 -7.70
C LEU A 92 -1.27 -24.70 -8.51
N PHE A 93 -1.83 -23.67 -9.14
CA PHE A 93 -3.14 -23.73 -9.81
C PHE A 93 -3.09 -23.19 -11.24
N PRO A 94 -2.31 -23.80 -12.15
CA PRO A 94 -2.09 -23.25 -13.50
C PRO A 94 -3.35 -23.19 -14.38
N LYS A 95 -4.43 -23.88 -14.00
CA LYS A 95 -5.73 -23.85 -14.71
C LYS A 95 -6.72 -22.81 -14.17
N LEU A 96 -6.40 -22.16 -13.05
CA LEU A 96 -7.23 -21.15 -12.38
C LEU A 96 -6.58 -19.75 -12.42
N ALA A 97 -5.44 -19.64 -13.09
CA ALA A 97 -4.51 -18.52 -13.04
C ALA A 97 -4.43 -17.75 -14.36
#